data_AF-M5REL8-F1
#
_entry.id   AF-M5REL8-F1
#
_cell.length_a   1.000
_cell.length_b   1.000
_cell.length_c   1.000
_cell.angle_alpha   90.00
_cell.angle_beta   90.00
_cell.angle_gamma   90.00
#
_symmetry.space_group_name_H-M   'P 1'
#
loop_
_entity.id
_entity.type
_entity.pdbx_description
1 polymer ?
#
loop_
_entity_poly.entity_id
_entity_poly.type
_entity_poly.pdbx_seq_one_letter_code
_entity_poly.pdbx_strand_id
1 'polypeptide(L)'
;MAQDWDPNDDTFDPSIQSVVIGDSSWIGDPSPFVHTGSSRTGYTYVNATAYEGMDPSVQISLMVPLKPGETVPAAGGMLMFGKEQAEAFAKTWAGQIESQDKEKQQRLPIKTSIAQANWALTVAVKEGQRFLQLENTSKDKVDTYRFSFNASKKLLGAIEHSIKKLKSKTE
;
A
#
# COMPACT_ATOMS: atom_id res chain seq x y z
N MET A 1 14.16 -4.27 16.08
CA MET A 1 14.34 -3.48 14.85
C MET A 1 14.13 -4.46 13.70
N ALA A 2 13.13 -4.24 12.85
CA ALA A 2 12.87 -5.14 11.73
C ALA A 2 14.02 -4.98 10.73
N GLN A 3 14.64 -6.08 10.29
CA GLN A 3 15.60 -6.04 9.20
C GLN A 3 14.90 -5.46 7.98
N ASP A 4 15.40 -4.32 7.50
CA ASP A 4 14.91 -3.66 6.30
C ASP A 4 15.07 -4.63 5.12
N TRP A 5 13.93 -5.05 4.56
CA TRP A 5 13.85 -5.85 3.33
C TRP A 5 14.59 -5.13 2.19
N ASP A 6 15.45 -5.84 1.43
CA ASP A 6 16.25 -5.31 0.33
C ASP A 6 15.42 -5.26 -0.97
N PRO A 7 15.27 -4.08 -1.62
CA PRO A 7 14.47 -3.94 -2.83
C PRO A 7 15.16 -4.50 -4.09
N ASN A 8 16.41 -4.93 -3.99
CA ASN A 8 17.16 -5.65 -5.01
C ASN A 8 17.25 -7.14 -4.69
N ASP A 9 16.51 -7.63 -3.69
CA ASP A 9 16.36 -9.06 -3.47
C ASP A 9 15.52 -9.63 -4.62
N ASP A 10 16.16 -10.41 -5.49
CA ASP A 10 15.61 -11.05 -6.70
C ASP A 10 14.45 -12.04 -6.41
N THR A 11 13.95 -12.09 -5.17
CA THR A 11 12.88 -12.99 -4.70
C THR A 11 11.49 -12.36 -4.67
N PHE A 12 11.31 -11.10 -5.10
CA PHE A 12 9.99 -10.48 -5.18
C PHE A 12 9.16 -10.98 -6.39
N ASP A 13 8.18 -11.82 -6.13
CA ASP A 13 7.19 -12.26 -7.14
C ASP A 13 5.75 -11.90 -6.71
N PRO A 14 5.11 -10.88 -7.31
CA PRO A 14 3.75 -10.47 -6.96
C PRO A 14 2.66 -11.48 -7.33
N SER A 15 3.01 -12.59 -7.98
CA SER A 15 2.11 -13.73 -8.16
C SER A 15 2.06 -14.65 -6.94
N ILE A 16 3.02 -14.56 -6.03
CA ILE A 16 3.11 -15.33 -4.79
C ILE A 16 2.52 -14.51 -3.64
N GLN A 17 1.59 -15.10 -2.87
CA GLN A 17 1.05 -14.49 -1.66
C GLN A 17 1.72 -15.13 -0.43
N SER A 18 2.43 -14.37 0.43
CA SER A 18 2.84 -14.92 1.74
C SER A 18 3.14 -13.88 2.83
N VAL A 19 2.75 -14.20 4.08
CA VAL A 19 2.81 -13.33 5.26
C VAL A 19 2.95 -14.15 6.55
N VAL A 20 3.79 -13.71 7.50
CA VAL A 20 3.64 -13.90 8.96
C VAL A 20 4.17 -12.64 9.68
N ILE A 21 3.48 -12.18 10.71
CA ILE A 21 3.64 -10.85 11.34
C ILE A 21 3.98 -10.96 12.81
N GLY A 22 5.00 -10.24 13.24
CA GLY A 22 5.79 -10.59 14.41
C GLY A 22 7.13 -11.07 13.89
N ASP A 23 7.57 -12.25 14.27
CA ASP A 23 8.95 -12.70 13.97
C ASP A 23 9.12 -13.24 12.52
N SER A 24 8.39 -12.62 11.57
CA SER A 24 8.49 -12.66 10.08
C SER A 24 8.00 -13.95 9.41
N SER A 25 7.54 -14.02 8.15
CA SER A 25 8.13 -13.57 6.88
C SER A 25 7.09 -13.21 5.80
N TRP A 26 7.45 -12.39 4.81
CA TRP A 26 6.52 -11.81 3.82
C TRP A 26 7.06 -11.88 2.38
N ILE A 27 6.38 -12.48 1.40
CA ILE A 27 6.91 -12.57 0.02
C ILE A 27 5.81 -12.29 -1.02
N GLY A 28 6.16 -11.49 -2.05
CA GLY A 28 5.37 -11.28 -3.27
C GLY A 28 4.16 -10.35 -3.22
N ASP A 29 3.22 -10.59 -2.32
CA ASP A 29 2.22 -9.65 -1.80
C ASP A 29 1.82 -10.29 -0.50
N PRO A 30 2.37 -9.80 0.64
CA PRO A 30 2.10 -8.41 1.01
C PRO A 30 3.26 -7.50 1.47
N SER A 31 3.03 -6.18 1.35
CA SER A 31 4.00 -5.11 1.68
C SER A 31 3.82 -4.61 3.10
N PRO A 32 4.89 -4.56 3.93
CA PRO A 32 4.76 -4.15 5.32
C PRO A 32 4.63 -2.63 5.48
N PHE A 33 3.90 -2.19 6.50
CA PHE A 33 3.83 -0.78 6.89
C PHE A 33 3.71 -0.62 8.41
N VAL A 34 3.96 0.59 8.91
CA VAL A 34 3.69 0.97 10.29
C VAL A 34 2.45 1.86 10.34
N HIS A 35 1.46 1.47 11.14
CA HIS A 35 0.31 2.33 11.42
C HIS A 35 0.64 3.26 12.60
N THR A 36 0.55 4.58 12.44
CA THR A 36 1.01 5.53 13.49
C THR A 36 0.22 5.46 14.79
N GLY A 37 -1.03 4.97 14.76
CA GLY A 37 -1.85 4.73 15.94
C GLY A 37 -1.69 3.33 16.55
N SER A 38 -0.76 2.49 16.06
CA SER A 38 -0.52 1.14 16.57
C SER A 38 0.97 0.88 16.79
N SER A 39 1.31 0.06 17.78
CA SER A 39 2.69 -0.43 17.97
C SER A 39 3.05 -1.61 17.08
N ARG A 40 2.13 -2.07 16.22
CA ARG A 40 2.27 -3.27 15.39
C ARG A 40 2.50 -2.93 13.92
N THR A 41 3.31 -3.75 13.25
CA THR A 41 3.48 -3.75 11.79
C THR A 41 2.21 -4.28 11.13
N GLY A 42 1.64 -3.50 10.22
CA GLY A 42 0.56 -3.91 9.34
C GLY A 42 1.07 -4.26 7.95
N TYR A 43 0.14 -4.58 7.04
CA TYR A 43 0.49 -5.04 5.70
C TYR A 43 -0.57 -4.83 4.65
N THR A 44 -0.16 -4.76 3.39
CA THR A 44 -1.09 -4.60 2.27
C THR A 44 -1.73 -5.93 1.88
N TYR A 45 -2.72 -5.91 1.00
CA TYR A 45 -3.06 -7.03 0.13
C TYR A 45 -3.66 -6.41 -1.13
N VAL A 46 -3.09 -6.73 -2.28
CA VAL A 46 -3.45 -6.10 -3.56
C VAL A 46 -4.11 -7.12 -4.46
N ASN A 47 -5.31 -6.80 -4.93
CA ASN A 47 -6.07 -7.71 -5.78
C ASN A 47 -6.68 -7.00 -6.99
N ALA A 48 -6.72 -7.71 -8.11
CA ALA A 48 -7.52 -7.37 -9.27
C ALA A 48 -8.91 -8.00 -9.11
N THR A 49 -9.90 -7.18 -8.81
CA THR A 49 -11.28 -7.62 -8.60
C THR A 49 -12.14 -7.28 -9.81
N ALA A 50 -12.99 -8.23 -10.20
CA ALA A 50 -13.99 -8.06 -11.25
C ALA A 50 -15.25 -8.79 -10.79
N TYR A 51 -16.01 -8.14 -9.92
CA TYR A 51 -17.27 -8.68 -9.41
C TYR A 51 -18.38 -8.47 -10.43
N GLU A 52 -19.33 -9.40 -10.50
CA GLU A 52 -20.48 -9.28 -11.38
C GLU A 52 -21.26 -7.99 -11.06
N GLY A 53 -21.56 -7.19 -12.08
CA GLY A 53 -22.25 -5.91 -11.94
C GLY A 53 -21.40 -4.74 -11.42
N MET A 54 -20.08 -4.91 -11.25
CA MET A 54 -19.14 -3.83 -10.92
C MET A 54 -18.05 -3.69 -11.97
N ASP A 55 -17.59 -2.45 -12.17
CA ASP A 55 -16.43 -2.21 -13.03
C ASP A 55 -15.18 -2.89 -12.44
N PRO A 56 -14.34 -3.53 -13.28
CA PRO A 56 -13.09 -4.12 -12.83
C PRO A 56 -12.20 -3.09 -12.11
N SER A 57 -11.67 -3.46 -10.95
CA SER A 57 -10.96 -2.54 -10.07
C SER A 57 -9.75 -3.17 -9.39
N VAL A 58 -8.74 -2.34 -9.09
CA VAL A 58 -7.63 -2.70 -8.22
C VAL A 58 -8.02 -2.34 -6.79
N GLN A 59 -8.00 -3.33 -5.92
CA GLN A 59 -8.24 -3.16 -4.48
C GLN A 59 -6.90 -3.25 -3.74
N ILE A 60 -6.63 -2.29 -2.87
CA ILE A 60 -5.53 -2.30 -1.91
C ILE A 60 -6.13 -2.33 -0.51
N SER A 61 -5.99 -3.44 0.18
CA SER A 61 -6.39 -3.58 1.59
C SER A 61 -5.20 -3.27 2.49
N LEU A 62 -5.41 -2.50 3.56
CA LEU A 62 -4.41 -2.19 4.58
C LEU A 62 -4.81 -2.92 5.86
N MET A 63 -4.16 -4.05 6.11
CA MET A 63 -4.47 -4.98 7.19
C MET A 63 -3.67 -4.61 8.44
N VAL A 64 -4.34 -4.39 9.57
CA VAL A 64 -3.69 -3.97 10.83
C VAL A 64 -4.01 -4.98 11.94
N PRO A 65 -3.09 -5.89 12.25
CA PRO A 65 -3.24 -6.79 13.39
C PRO A 65 -3.37 -6.01 14.69
N LEU A 66 -4.31 -6.39 15.54
CA LEU A 66 -4.51 -5.82 16.88
C LEU A 66 -3.88 -6.70 17.97
N LYS A 67 -3.72 -7.99 17.69
CA LYS A 67 -3.17 -8.99 18.62
C LYS A 67 -2.14 -9.91 17.94
N PRO A 68 -1.19 -10.49 18.69
CA PRO A 68 -0.18 -11.39 18.12
C PRO A 68 -0.84 -12.64 17.53
N GLY A 69 -0.32 -13.14 16.40
CA GLY A 69 -0.84 -14.35 15.75
C GLY A 69 -2.21 -14.19 15.05
N GLU A 70 -2.71 -12.96 14.90
CA GLU A 70 -3.96 -12.70 14.18
C GLU A 70 -3.80 -12.96 12.68
N THR A 71 -4.56 -13.94 12.16
CA THR A 71 -4.47 -14.40 10.76
C THR A 71 -5.47 -13.72 9.83
N VAL A 72 -6.55 -13.15 10.38
CA VAL A 72 -7.57 -12.38 9.64
C VAL A 72 -7.80 -11.05 10.38
N PRO A 73 -6.81 -10.14 10.37
CA PRO A 73 -6.95 -8.88 11.06
C PRO A 73 -7.99 -7.99 10.40
N ALA A 74 -8.57 -7.08 11.18
CA ALA A 74 -9.43 -6.05 10.62
C ALA A 74 -8.65 -5.20 9.61
N ALA A 75 -9.30 -4.84 8.49
CA ALA A 75 -8.74 -3.86 7.57
C ALA A 75 -8.71 -2.50 8.29
N GLY A 76 -7.53 -1.93 8.48
CA GLY A 76 -7.36 -0.54 8.92
C GLY A 76 -7.84 0.44 7.86
N GLY A 77 -7.65 0.11 6.58
CA GLY A 77 -8.15 0.90 5.46
C GLY A 77 -8.25 0.10 4.17
N MET A 78 -8.97 0.65 3.20
CA MET A 78 -9.12 0.07 1.87
C MET A 78 -9.14 1.19 0.83
N LEU A 79 -8.36 1.01 -0.24
CA LEU A 79 -8.42 1.82 -1.44
C LEU A 79 -8.94 0.96 -2.59
N MET A 80 -9.91 1.47 -3.33
CA MET A 80 -10.45 0.81 -4.51
C MET A 80 -10.32 1.76 -5.68
N PHE A 81 -9.76 1.28 -6.78
CA PHE A 81 -9.45 2.09 -7.95
C PHE A 81 -10.01 1.45 -9.20
N GLY A 82 -10.76 2.20 -10.00
CA GLY A 82 -10.96 1.84 -11.40
C GLY A 82 -9.61 1.85 -12.15
N LYS A 83 -9.58 1.25 -13.35
CA LYS A 83 -8.35 1.09 -14.15
C LYS A 83 -7.52 2.38 -14.28
N GLU A 84 -8.15 3.46 -14.75
CA GLU A 84 -7.45 4.75 -14.95
C GLU A 84 -6.94 5.36 -13.64
N GLN A 85 -7.72 5.22 -12.56
CA GLN A 85 -7.32 5.71 -11.24
C GLN A 85 -6.15 4.89 -10.68
N ALA A 86 -6.12 3.58 -10.91
CA ALA A 86 -5.04 2.70 -10.49
C ALA A 86 -3.73 3.03 -11.21
N GLU A 87 -3.79 3.27 -12.52
CA GLU A 87 -2.64 3.69 -13.32
C GLU A 87 -2.11 5.07 -12.89
N ALA A 88 -3.01 6.03 -12.66
CA ALA A 88 -2.64 7.34 -12.13
C ALA A 88 -1.99 7.24 -10.75
N PHE A 89 -2.57 6.43 -9.85
CA PHE A 89 -2.04 6.20 -8.51
C PHE A 89 -0.65 5.56 -8.56
N ALA A 90 -0.47 4.50 -9.34
CA ALA A 90 0.82 3.83 -9.52
C ALA A 90 1.90 4.80 -10.02
N LYS A 91 1.57 5.64 -11.01
CA LYS A 91 2.48 6.67 -11.54
C LYS A 91 2.84 7.71 -10.49
N THR A 92 1.87 8.22 -9.73
CA THR A 92 2.13 9.18 -8.65
C THR A 92 3.00 8.56 -7.56
N TRP A 93 2.73 7.32 -7.17
CA TRP A 93 3.51 6.58 -6.18
C TRP A 93 4.96 6.36 -6.63
N ALA A 94 5.17 5.88 -7.86
CA ALA A 94 6.48 5.72 -8.47
C ALA A 94 7.28 7.03 -8.49
N GLY A 95 6.65 8.14 -8.89
CA GLY A 95 7.30 9.44 -8.90
C GLY A 95 7.75 9.92 -7.51
N GLN A 96 7.03 9.56 -6.43
CA GLN A 96 7.46 9.87 -5.06
C GLN A 96 8.60 8.97 -4.57
N ILE A 97 8.66 7.72 -5.04
CA ILE A 97 9.82 6.86 -4.83
C ILE A 97 11.05 7.50 -5.50
N GLU A 98 10.97 7.83 -6.78
CA GLU A 98 12.13 8.35 -7.54
C GLU A 98 12.56 9.77 -7.17
N SER A 99 11.65 10.58 -6.65
CA SER A 99 11.95 11.96 -6.24
C SER A 99 13.07 12.02 -5.22
N GLN A 100 14.10 12.83 -5.49
CA GLN A 100 15.17 13.12 -4.53
C GLN A 100 14.83 14.30 -3.60
N ASP A 101 13.65 14.91 -3.77
CA ASP A 101 13.25 16.07 -3.02
C ASP A 101 12.97 15.66 -1.56
N LYS A 102 13.89 16.00 -0.66
CA LYS A 102 13.85 15.62 0.76
C LYS A 102 13.16 16.66 1.63
N GLU A 103 12.86 17.83 1.09
CA GLU A 103 12.62 19.03 1.90
C GLU A 103 11.15 19.46 1.97
N LYS A 104 10.26 18.93 1.13
CA LYS A 104 8.84 19.30 1.16
C LYS A 104 7.94 18.12 1.43
N GLN A 105 7.25 18.17 2.58
CA GLN A 105 6.05 17.38 2.83
C GLN A 105 4.95 17.86 1.88
N GLN A 106 4.84 17.22 0.72
CA GLN A 106 3.75 17.47 -0.20
C GLN A 106 2.64 16.47 0.07
N ARG A 107 1.44 16.96 0.38
CA ARG A 107 0.22 16.15 0.50
C ARG A 107 -0.49 16.09 -0.85
N LEU A 108 -0.46 14.92 -1.46
CA LEU A 108 -1.05 14.65 -2.78
C LEU A 108 -2.38 13.93 -2.59
N PRO A 109 -3.53 14.51 -2.98
CA PRO A 109 -4.81 13.84 -2.84
C PRO A 109 -4.89 12.60 -3.75
N ILE A 110 -5.43 11.50 -3.23
CA ILE A 110 -5.65 10.26 -3.96
C ILE A 110 -7.15 10.13 -4.28
N LYS A 111 -7.48 10.04 -5.56
CA LYS A 111 -8.86 9.77 -6.00
C LYS A 111 -9.09 8.26 -6.02
N THR A 112 -10.11 7.80 -5.30
CA THR A 112 -10.55 6.39 -5.27
C THR A 112 -11.97 6.27 -5.82
N SER A 113 -12.42 5.06 -6.11
CA SER A 113 -13.83 4.76 -6.46
C SER A 113 -14.79 4.94 -5.27
N ILE A 114 -14.27 5.09 -4.04
CA ILE A 114 -15.08 5.26 -2.83
C ILE A 114 -15.26 6.75 -2.56
N ALA A 115 -16.43 7.31 -2.90
CA ALA A 115 -16.68 8.76 -2.92
C ALA A 115 -16.46 9.48 -1.57
N GLN A 116 -16.62 8.79 -0.44
CA GLN A 116 -16.47 9.37 0.90
C GLN A 116 -15.06 9.20 1.50
N ALA A 117 -14.15 8.52 0.79
CA ALA A 117 -12.82 8.27 1.31
C ALA A 117 -11.88 9.46 1.01
N ASN A 118 -11.27 10.04 2.04
CA ASN A 118 -10.35 11.17 1.92
C ASN A 118 -8.91 10.68 2.08
N TRP A 119 -8.40 10.08 0.99
CA TRP A 119 -7.04 9.55 0.94
C TRP A 119 -6.04 10.59 0.42
N ALA A 120 -4.84 10.57 0.97
CA ALA A 120 -3.70 11.31 0.44
C ALA A 120 -2.39 10.52 0.56
N LEU A 121 -1.45 10.83 -0.34
CA LEU A 121 -0.06 10.40 -0.28
C LEU A 121 0.79 11.55 0.26
N THR A 122 1.58 11.29 1.30
CA THR A 122 2.58 12.22 1.82
C THR A 122 3.96 11.59 1.84
N VAL A 123 4.99 12.42 1.66
CA VAL A 123 6.39 12.02 1.90
C VAL A 123 6.82 12.60 3.25
N ALA A 124 7.25 11.73 4.15
CA ALA A 124 7.73 12.14 5.47
C ALA A 124 9.21 11.82 5.64
N VAL A 125 9.90 12.63 6.44
CA VAL A 125 11.28 12.41 6.86
C VAL A 125 11.31 12.29 8.38
N LYS A 126 11.85 11.19 8.90
CA LYS A 126 12.08 11.00 10.34
C LYS A 126 13.49 10.48 10.53
N GLU A 127 14.28 11.15 11.38
CA GLU A 127 15.66 10.74 11.70
C GLU A 127 16.54 10.54 10.45
N GLY A 128 16.35 11.39 9.43
CA GLY A 128 17.07 11.33 8.16
C GLY A 128 16.59 10.24 7.19
N GLN A 129 15.65 9.38 7.61
CA GLN A 129 15.04 8.36 6.76
C GLN A 129 13.74 8.90 6.12
N ARG A 130 13.54 8.59 4.83
CA ARG A 130 12.35 8.96 4.06
C ARG A 130 11.34 7.82 4.07
N PHE A 131 10.06 8.19 4.13
CA PHE A 131 8.93 7.28 4.12
C PHE A 131 7.82 7.82 3.21
N LEU A 132 7.14 6.93 2.50
CA LEU A 132 5.86 7.26 1.88
C LEU A 132 4.75 6.94 2.88
N GLN A 133 3.73 7.78 2.94
CA GLN A 133 2.61 7.60 3.85
C GLN A 133 1.29 7.70 3.11
N LEU A 134 0.40 6.75 3.37
CA LEU A 134 -1.01 6.89 3.05
C LEU A 134 -1.72 7.48 4.27
N GLU A 135 -2.51 8.51 4.05
CA GLU A 135 -3.33 9.16 5.06
C GLU A 135 -4.80 9.02 4.69
N ASN A 136 -5.63 8.53 5.62
CA ASN A 136 -7.07 8.59 5.49
C ASN A 136 -7.65 9.54 6.54
N THR A 137 -8.27 10.63 6.09
CA THR A 137 -8.85 11.62 6.98
C THR A 137 -10.35 11.37 7.16
N SER A 138 -10.74 11.02 8.37
CA SER A 138 -12.14 11.03 8.83
C SER A 138 -12.41 12.30 9.66
N LYS A 139 -13.67 12.54 10.04
CA LYS A 139 -14.07 13.78 10.75
C LYS A 139 -13.24 14.06 12.01
N ASP A 140 -12.87 13.02 12.75
CA ASP A 140 -12.25 13.17 14.08
C ASP A 140 -10.82 12.59 14.15
N LYS A 141 -10.30 12.02 13.05
CA LYS A 141 -9.08 11.22 13.06
C LYS A 141 -8.40 11.17 11.69
N VAL A 142 -7.07 11.22 11.71
CA VAL A 142 -6.22 10.88 10.56
C VAL A 142 -5.54 9.55 10.85
N ASP A 143 -5.86 8.54 10.04
CA ASP A 143 -5.14 7.27 10.01
C ASP A 143 -3.94 7.39 9.08
N THR A 144 -2.74 7.05 9.57
CA THR A 144 -1.51 7.14 8.77
C THR A 144 -0.80 5.79 8.69
N TYR A 145 -0.57 5.35 7.46
CA TYR A 145 0.09 4.09 7.12
C TYR A 145 1.43 4.41 6.47
N ARG A 146 2.51 4.15 7.18
CA ARG A 146 3.87 4.52 6.78
C ARG A 146 4.62 3.34 6.19
N PHE A 147 5.10 3.51 4.97
CA PHE A 147 5.89 2.54 4.24
C PHE A 147 7.36 2.98 4.22
N SER A 148 8.26 2.04 4.51
CA SER A 148 9.67 2.23 4.15
C SER A 148 9.78 2.31 2.63
N PHE A 149 10.89 2.84 2.14
CA PHE A 149 11.11 2.98 0.71
C PHE A 149 11.05 1.64 -0.03
N ASN A 150 11.60 0.59 0.58
CA ASN A 150 11.63 -0.73 -0.01
C ASN A 150 10.22 -1.34 0.01
N ALA A 151 9.48 -1.23 1.13
CA ALA A 151 8.07 -1.62 1.17
C ALA A 151 7.21 -0.85 0.15
N SER A 152 7.56 0.41 -0.15
CA SER A 152 6.87 1.21 -1.16
C SER A 152 7.09 0.68 -2.58
N LYS A 153 8.31 0.24 -2.91
CA LYS A 153 8.61 -0.43 -4.19
C LYS A 153 7.86 -1.76 -4.31
N LYS A 154 7.83 -2.54 -3.22
CA LYS A 154 7.09 -3.80 -3.14
C LYS A 154 5.60 -3.60 -3.44
N LEU A 155 4.99 -2.58 -2.82
CA LEU A 155 3.59 -2.23 -3.05
C LEU A 155 3.34 -1.82 -4.50
N LEU A 156 4.22 -0.99 -5.07
CA LEU A 156 4.13 -0.58 -6.47
C LEU A 156 4.11 -1.79 -7.42
N GLY A 157 5.02 -2.75 -7.23
CA GLY A 157 5.07 -3.97 -8.05
C GLY A 157 3.78 -4.80 -7.94
N ALA A 158 3.18 -4.92 -6.76
CA ALA A 158 1.91 -5.62 -6.57
C ALA A 158 0.72 -4.89 -7.24
N ILE A 159 0.71 -3.55 -7.22
CA ILE A 159 -0.27 -2.72 -7.92
C ILE A 159 -0.15 -2.91 -9.43
N GLU A 160 1.06 -2.78 -9.99
CA GLU A 160 1.32 -2.93 -11.41
C GLU A 160 0.93 -4.32 -11.93
N HIS A 161 1.25 -5.36 -11.15
CA HIS A 161 0.81 -6.73 -11.43
C HIS A 161 -0.72 -6.86 -11.47
N SER A 162 -1.41 -6.26 -10.51
CA SER A 162 -2.87 -6.29 -10.46
C SER A 162 -3.51 -5.50 -11.62
N ILE A 163 -2.93 -4.36 -12.01
CA ILE A 163 -3.34 -3.62 -13.21
C ILE A 163 -3.21 -4.49 -14.46
N LYS A 164 -2.10 -5.23 -14.62
CA LYS A 164 -1.90 -6.15 -15.74
C LYS A 164 -2.94 -7.27 -15.76
N LYS A 165 -3.24 -7.88 -14.60
CA LYS A 165 -4.29 -8.91 -14.47
C LYS A 165 -5.69 -8.40 -14.84
N LEU A 166 -5.99 -7.13 -14.56
CA LEU A 166 -7.25 -6.53 -15.01
C LEU A 166 -7.30 -6.42 -16.53
N LYS A 167 -6.22 -5.96 -17.17
CA LYS A 167 -6.15 -5.82 -18.64
C LYS A 167 -6.41 -7.15 -19.35
N SER A 168 -5.76 -8.22 -18.89
CA SER A 168 -5.91 -9.56 -19.47
C SER A 168 -7.28 -10.21 -19.29
N LYS A 169 -8.15 -9.66 -18.42
CA LYS A 169 -9.51 -10.16 -18.19
C LYS A 169 -10.58 -9.38 -18.95
N THR A 170 -10.21 -8.21 -19.50
CA THR A 170 -11.11 -7.31 -20.22
C THR A 170 -10.91 -7.32 -21.74
N GLU A 171 -9.89 -8.02 -22.22
CA GLU A 171 -9.64 -8.35 -23.63
C GLU A 171 -10.19 -9.75 -23.95
#